data_AF-A0A9D8APD6-F1
#
_entry.id   AF-A0A9D8APD6-F1
#
_cell.length_a   1.000
_cell.length_b   1.000
_cell.length_c   1.000
_cell.angle_alpha   90.00
_cell.angle_beta   90.00
_cell.angle_gamma   90.00
#
_symmetry.space_group_name_H-M   'P 1'
#
loop_
_entity.id
_entity.type
_entity.pdbx_description
1 polymer ?
#
loop_
_entity_poly.entity_id
_entity_poly.type
_entity_poly.pdbx_seq_one_letter_code
_entity_poly.pdbx_strand_id
1 'polypeptide(L)'
;MRNKTFILLFILLMTFSLSQQVFSQDPFDVKILTVSGKLSQTQVSPGVSVEIDVTANIEHEFHINARKPSEEYLIPTVLKFDPIENAAFGEINYPKPKMAKFSFSESAIAVYEGTAKFTAELKLNSALQTGKNVVKGSLSFQGCNDVNCFAPQDVSFEIPFEVGSAGEAGKQVLETQSTIRDVATETGGDLETKEIVKQESPETDV
;
A
#
# COMPACT_ATOMS: atom_id res chain seq x y z
N MET A 1 47.60 -45.22 -28.01
CA MET A 1 47.11 -44.90 -26.65
C MET A 1 47.00 -43.38 -26.36
N ARG A 2 46.99 -42.50 -27.37
CA ARG A 2 47.11 -41.03 -27.19
C ARG A 2 45.78 -40.26 -27.19
N ASN A 3 44.64 -40.95 -27.37
CA ASN A 3 43.32 -40.30 -27.48
C ASN A 3 42.46 -40.44 -26.22
N LYS A 4 42.74 -41.42 -25.34
CA LYS A 4 41.96 -41.63 -24.11
C LYS A 4 42.23 -40.54 -23.07
N THR A 5 43.46 -40.03 -23.02
CA THR A 5 43.87 -38.95 -22.12
C THR A 5 43.21 -37.61 -22.49
N PHE A 6 43.03 -37.33 -23.78
CA PHE A 6 42.33 -36.12 -24.24
C PHE A 6 40.82 -36.18 -23.94
N ILE A 7 40.18 -37.35 -24.10
CA ILE A 7 38.75 -37.51 -23.79
C ILE A 7 38.49 -37.40 -22.27
N LEU A 8 39.37 -37.98 -21.43
CA LEU A 8 39.27 -37.84 -19.98
C LEU A 8 39.49 -36.39 -19.50
N LEU A 9 40.41 -35.65 -20.14
CA LEU A 9 40.64 -34.24 -19.83
C LEU A 9 39.43 -33.37 -20.25
N PHE A 10 38.81 -33.68 -21.39
CA PHE A 10 37.64 -32.97 -21.88
C PHE A 10 36.40 -33.20 -21.02
N ILE A 11 36.18 -34.43 -20.54
CA ILE A 11 35.08 -34.76 -19.61
C ILE A 11 35.28 -34.09 -18.25
N LEU A 12 36.53 -34.03 -17.75
CA LEU A 12 36.85 -33.34 -16.49
C LEU A 12 36.67 -31.82 -16.57
N LEU A 13 36.92 -31.22 -17.73
CA LEU A 13 36.67 -29.78 -17.99
C LEU A 13 35.18 -29.47 -18.14
N MET A 14 34.38 -30.40 -18.68
CA MET A 14 32.95 -30.18 -18.91
C MET A 14 32.10 -30.29 -17.63
N THR A 15 32.56 -31.03 -16.62
CA THR A 15 31.88 -31.11 -15.31
C THR A 15 32.18 -29.94 -14.38
N PHE A 16 33.27 -29.20 -14.59
CA PHE A 16 33.59 -27.99 -13.82
C PHE A 16 32.64 -26.82 -14.12
N SER A 17 32.06 -26.79 -15.33
CA SER A 17 31.20 -25.70 -15.80
C SER A 17 29.76 -25.69 -15.26
N LEU A 18 29.33 -26.71 -14.50
CA LEU A 18 27.94 -26.81 -14.02
C LEU A 18 27.71 -26.36 -12.57
N SER A 19 28.74 -25.91 -11.85
CA SER A 19 28.64 -25.66 -10.39
C SER A 19 28.55 -24.19 -9.95
N GLN A 20 28.46 -23.22 -10.88
CA GLN A 20 28.37 -21.80 -10.51
C GLN A 20 26.94 -21.27 -10.60
N GLN A 21 26.02 -21.84 -9.81
CA GLN A 21 24.81 -21.11 -9.43
C GLN A 21 25.13 -20.25 -8.21
N VAL A 22 25.78 -19.12 -8.43
CA VAL A 22 25.94 -18.07 -7.42
C VAL A 22 24.57 -17.41 -7.26
N PHE A 23 23.84 -17.78 -6.22
CA PHE A 23 22.70 -16.98 -5.75
C PHE A 23 23.27 -15.65 -5.23
N SER A 24 23.26 -14.63 -6.08
CA SER A 24 23.57 -13.26 -5.68
C SER A 24 22.39 -12.72 -4.87
N GLN A 25 22.26 -13.13 -3.62
CA GLN A 25 21.41 -12.43 -2.66
C GLN A 25 22.21 -11.20 -2.23
N ASP A 26 21.78 -10.02 -2.69
CA ASP A 26 22.39 -8.75 -2.28
C ASP A 26 22.25 -8.63 -0.76
N PRO A 27 23.34 -8.67 0.02
CA PRO A 27 23.28 -8.59 1.48
C PRO A 27 22.73 -7.23 1.98
N PHE A 28 22.44 -6.29 1.08
CA PHE A 28 21.86 -4.99 1.38
C PHE A 28 20.36 -4.87 1.04
N ASP A 29 19.71 -5.92 0.53
CA ASP A 29 18.26 -5.92 0.23
C ASP A 29 17.42 -6.18 1.50
N VAL A 30 17.51 -5.26 2.46
CA VAL A 30 16.69 -5.29 3.67
C VAL A 30 15.33 -4.71 3.34
N LYS A 31 14.29 -5.53 3.51
CA LYS A 31 12.89 -5.10 3.39
C LYS A 31 12.52 -4.22 4.59
N ILE A 32 12.61 -2.91 4.42
CA ILE A 32 12.30 -1.93 5.47
C ILE A 32 10.79 -1.63 5.53
N LEU A 33 10.13 -1.55 4.38
CA LEU A 33 8.71 -1.27 4.30
C LEU A 33 8.09 -1.83 3.02
N THR A 34 6.77 -1.84 2.97
CA THR A 34 5.99 -2.02 1.73
C THR A 34 5.14 -0.78 1.46
N VAL A 35 4.89 -0.50 0.18
CA VAL A 35 4.02 0.62 -0.24
C VAL A 35 2.82 0.06 -0.99
N SER A 36 1.64 0.58 -0.71
CA SER A 36 0.41 0.30 -1.45
C SER A 36 -0.35 1.59 -1.69
N GLY A 37 -1.05 1.67 -2.83
CA GLY A 37 -1.88 2.82 -3.17
C GLY A 37 -3.33 2.42 -3.42
N LYS A 38 -4.27 3.31 -3.11
CA LYS A 38 -5.70 3.17 -3.40
C LYS A 38 -6.28 4.49 -3.88
N LEU A 39 -7.31 4.41 -4.71
CA LEU A 39 -8.17 5.55 -5.03
C LEU A 39 -9.49 5.42 -4.28
N SER A 40 -10.12 6.54 -3.94
CA SER A 40 -11.47 6.55 -3.39
C SER A 40 -12.50 5.93 -4.36
N GLN A 41 -12.23 6.00 -5.67
CA GLN A 41 -13.03 5.41 -6.73
C GLN A 41 -12.12 4.87 -7.83
N THR A 42 -12.33 3.62 -8.25
CA THR A 42 -11.57 2.99 -9.36
C THR A 42 -12.27 3.12 -10.70
N GLN A 43 -13.54 3.52 -10.73
CA GLN A 43 -14.28 3.91 -11.93
C GLN A 43 -14.71 5.36 -11.79
N VAL A 44 -14.25 6.22 -12.71
CA VAL A 44 -14.36 7.68 -12.61
C VAL A 44 -14.84 8.26 -13.92
N SER A 45 -15.57 9.36 -13.89
CA SER A 45 -15.90 10.12 -15.11
C SER A 45 -14.81 11.17 -15.40
N PRO A 46 -14.61 11.59 -16.65
CA PRO A 46 -13.76 12.74 -16.95
C PRO A 46 -14.24 14.00 -16.22
N GLY A 47 -13.31 14.87 -15.83
CA GLY A 47 -13.64 16.14 -15.16
C GLY A 47 -13.84 16.06 -13.65
N VAL A 48 -13.78 14.86 -13.04
CA VAL A 48 -13.92 14.69 -11.59
C VAL A 48 -12.57 14.75 -10.87
N SER A 49 -12.62 14.89 -9.55
CA SER A 49 -11.45 14.71 -8.69
C SER A 49 -11.65 13.50 -7.79
N VAL A 50 -10.59 12.74 -7.56
CA VAL A 50 -10.60 11.56 -6.68
C VAL A 50 -9.47 11.63 -5.67
N GLU A 51 -9.68 11.05 -4.50
CA GLU A 51 -8.66 10.99 -3.47
C GLU A 51 -7.75 9.77 -3.71
N ILE A 52 -6.45 9.98 -3.48
CA ILE A 52 -5.42 8.94 -3.47
C ILE A 52 -4.99 8.74 -2.02
N ASP A 53 -4.98 7.50 -1.58
CA ASP A 53 -4.33 7.05 -0.34
C ASP A 53 -3.10 6.23 -0.69
N VAL A 54 -1.92 6.63 -0.22
CA VAL A 54 -0.69 5.83 -0.27
C VAL A 54 -0.35 5.40 1.15
N THR A 55 -0.20 4.11 1.39
CA THR A 55 0.15 3.54 2.70
C THR A 55 1.51 2.88 2.64
N ALA A 56 2.43 3.35 3.47
CA ALA A 56 3.67 2.66 3.78
C ALA A 56 3.50 1.85 5.07
N ASN A 57 3.69 0.53 4.98
CA ASN A 57 3.78 -0.35 6.15
C ASN A 57 5.25 -0.61 6.44
N ILE A 58 5.75 0.00 7.51
CA ILE A 58 7.13 -0.04 7.97
C ILE A 58 7.27 -1.28 8.87
N GLU A 59 8.23 -2.13 8.52
CA GLU A 59 8.48 -3.37 9.26
C GLU A 59 8.88 -3.04 10.71
N HIS A 60 8.56 -3.98 11.62
CA HIS A 60 8.92 -3.85 13.03
C HIS A 60 10.44 -3.61 13.18
N GLU A 61 10.83 -2.84 14.19
CA GLU A 61 12.23 -2.40 14.46
C GLU A 61 12.81 -1.35 13.50
N PHE A 62 12.09 -0.98 12.44
CA PHE A 62 12.49 0.10 11.55
C PHE A 62 11.67 1.37 11.74
N HIS A 63 12.28 2.48 11.36
CA HIS A 63 11.64 3.77 11.17
C HIS A 63 12.17 4.44 9.92
N ILE A 64 11.42 5.41 9.39
CA ILE A 64 11.87 6.31 8.32
C ILE A 64 11.75 7.75 8.78
N ASN A 65 12.64 8.63 8.32
CA ASN A 65 12.60 10.04 8.68
C ASN A 65 11.33 10.72 8.15
N ALA A 66 10.81 11.70 8.89
CA ALA A 66 9.68 12.50 8.45
C ALA A 66 9.99 13.32 7.18
N ARG A 67 8.95 13.84 6.51
CA ARG A 67 9.10 14.73 5.34
C ARG A 67 9.85 16.02 5.66
N LYS A 68 9.67 16.53 6.88
CA LYS A 68 10.42 17.64 7.45
C LYS A 68 11.29 17.07 8.58
N PRO A 69 12.53 16.69 8.28
CA PRO A 69 13.41 16.12 9.29
C PRO A 69 13.74 17.13 10.38
N SER A 70 14.08 16.63 11.57
CA SER A 70 14.50 17.47 12.69
C SER A 70 15.92 18.02 12.54
N GLU A 71 16.74 17.38 11.70
CA GLU A 71 18.15 17.72 11.48
C GLU A 71 18.45 17.68 9.97
N GLU A 72 19.33 18.56 9.50
CA GLU A 72 19.59 18.75 8.05
C GLU A 72 20.26 17.54 7.37
N TYR A 73 20.98 16.73 8.12
CA TYR A 73 21.68 15.55 7.59
C TYR A 73 20.75 14.33 7.41
N LEU A 74 19.52 14.39 7.93
CA LEU A 74 18.55 13.30 7.80
C LEU A 74 17.89 13.35 6.43
N ILE A 75 17.86 12.21 5.74
CA ILE A 75 17.26 12.11 4.41
C ILE A 75 15.73 12.00 4.56
N PRO A 76 14.94 12.94 3.99
CA PRO A 76 13.51 12.99 4.19
C PRO A 76 12.77 11.88 3.44
N THR A 77 11.62 11.48 3.97
CA THR A 77 10.64 10.70 3.19
C THR A 77 9.94 11.59 2.17
N VAL A 78 9.95 11.19 0.90
CA VAL A 78 9.37 11.93 -0.22
C VAL A 78 8.50 11.00 -1.07
N LEU A 79 7.20 11.31 -1.14
CA LEU A 79 6.27 10.72 -2.08
C LEU A 79 6.24 11.54 -3.37
N LYS A 80 6.28 10.87 -4.52
CA LYS A 80 6.14 11.45 -5.86
C LYS A 80 5.13 10.67 -6.68
N PHE A 81 4.45 11.37 -7.58
CA PHE A 81 3.60 10.79 -8.60
C PHE A 81 4.17 11.11 -9.98
N ASP A 82 4.08 10.15 -10.89
CA ASP A 82 4.46 10.36 -12.29
C ASP A 82 3.36 11.16 -12.99
N PRO A 83 3.70 12.13 -13.86
CA PRO A 83 2.71 12.89 -14.60
C PRO A 83 1.79 12.01 -15.44
N ILE A 84 0.50 12.34 -15.42
CA ILE A 84 -0.52 11.75 -16.29
C ILE A 84 -1.03 12.84 -17.22
N GLU A 85 -1.02 12.60 -18.52
CA GLU A 85 -1.55 13.55 -19.50
C GLU A 85 -3.02 13.86 -19.19
N ASN A 86 -3.40 15.14 -19.24
CA ASN A 86 -4.76 15.60 -18.91
C ASN A 86 -5.21 15.28 -17.47
N ALA A 87 -4.28 15.14 -16.52
CA ALA A 87 -4.58 15.09 -15.10
C ALA A 87 -3.55 15.87 -14.27
N ALA A 88 -3.90 16.21 -13.03
CA ALA A 88 -3.02 16.93 -12.12
C ALA A 88 -3.16 16.36 -10.69
N PHE A 89 -2.02 16.20 -10.03
CA PHE A 89 -1.98 15.84 -8.61
C PHE A 89 -2.01 17.12 -7.76
N GLY A 90 -2.81 17.10 -6.70
CA GLY A 90 -2.84 18.12 -5.66
C GLY A 90 -1.64 18.03 -4.71
N GLU A 91 -1.66 18.85 -3.66
CA GLU A 91 -0.66 18.76 -2.61
C GLU A 91 -0.72 17.40 -1.90
N ILE A 92 0.45 16.85 -1.58
CA ILE A 92 0.56 15.63 -0.81
C ILE A 92 0.50 15.97 0.68
N ASN A 93 -0.52 15.47 1.36
CA ASN A 93 -0.63 15.52 2.80
C ASN A 93 0.17 14.38 3.41
N TYR A 94 1.16 14.75 4.23
CA TYR A 94 1.97 13.80 5.00
C TYR A 94 1.34 13.56 6.37
N PRO A 95 1.40 12.34 6.92
CA PRO A 95 0.91 12.07 8.26
C PRO A 95 1.73 12.84 9.29
N LYS A 96 1.15 13.07 10.47
CA LYS A 96 1.90 13.68 11.57
C LYS A 96 3.01 12.72 12.02
N PRO A 97 4.28 13.16 12.10
CA PRO A 97 5.36 12.30 12.57
C PRO A 97 5.34 12.14 14.08
N LYS A 98 6.01 11.08 14.55
CA LYS A 98 6.34 10.84 15.96
C LYS A 98 7.73 11.41 16.23
N MET A 99 7.92 12.00 17.41
CA MET A 99 9.27 12.33 17.90
C MET A 99 9.81 11.12 18.67
N ALA A 100 10.94 10.58 18.23
CA ALA A 100 11.56 9.40 18.84
C ALA A 100 13.06 9.63 19.05
N LYS A 101 13.59 9.07 20.14
CA LYS A 101 15.01 9.19 20.52
C LYS A 101 15.69 7.85 20.27
N PHE A 102 16.79 7.88 19.53
CA PHE A 102 17.56 6.69 19.17
C PHE A 102 18.99 6.79 19.73
N SER A 103 19.70 5.66 19.72
CA SER A 103 21.07 5.61 20.26
C SER A 103 22.07 6.42 19.43
N PHE A 104 21.79 6.59 18.13
CA PHE A 104 22.65 7.31 17.20
C PHE A 104 22.39 8.83 17.16
N SER A 105 21.31 9.33 17.79
CA SER A 105 20.94 10.75 17.75
C SER A 105 21.19 11.41 19.11
N GLU A 106 21.52 12.70 19.14
CA GLU A 106 21.64 13.48 20.39
C GLU A 106 20.30 14.02 20.89
N SER A 107 19.36 14.26 19.98
CA SER A 107 18.00 14.72 20.24
C SER A 107 16.96 13.73 19.74
N ALA A 108 15.71 13.88 20.16
CA ALA A 108 14.60 13.19 19.51
C ALA A 108 14.42 13.72 18.08
N ILE A 109 14.18 12.83 17.14
CA ILE A 109 14.00 13.13 15.71
C ILE A 109 12.59 12.76 15.24
N ALA A 110 12.08 13.47 14.24
CA ALA A 110 10.78 13.25 13.65
C ALA A 110 10.81 12.05 12.68
N VAL A 111 10.03 11.02 12.97
CA VAL A 111 10.00 9.75 12.22
C VAL A 111 8.58 9.25 11.97
N TYR A 112 8.46 8.29 11.05
CA TYR A 112 7.30 7.42 10.91
C TYR A 112 7.68 5.99 11.33
N GLU A 113 6.76 5.31 12.01
CA GLU A 113 6.86 3.93 12.49
C GLU A 113 5.52 3.22 12.24
N GLY A 114 5.54 1.90 12.03
CA GLY A 114 4.34 1.11 11.80
C GLY A 114 3.64 1.43 10.49
N THR A 115 2.69 2.36 10.49
CA THR A 115 1.94 2.73 9.28
C THR A 115 1.95 4.23 9.05
N ALA A 116 2.45 4.66 7.88
CA ALA A 116 2.38 6.03 7.41
C ALA A 116 1.40 6.13 6.22
N LYS A 117 0.35 6.95 6.37
CA LYS A 117 -0.66 7.20 5.33
C LYS A 117 -0.48 8.60 4.76
N PHE A 118 -0.26 8.67 3.46
CA PHE A 118 -0.15 9.90 2.68
C PHE A 118 -1.40 10.04 1.83
N THR A 119 -1.94 11.26 1.71
CA THR A 119 -3.11 11.51 0.87
C THR A 119 -2.84 12.60 -0.15
N ALA A 120 -3.47 12.50 -1.31
CA ALA A 120 -3.43 13.54 -2.34
C ALA A 120 -4.74 13.53 -3.14
N GLU A 121 -5.02 14.63 -3.83
CA GLU A 121 -6.12 14.70 -4.80
C GLU A 121 -5.59 14.44 -6.21
N LEU A 122 -6.31 13.68 -7.02
CA LEU A 122 -6.09 13.54 -8.45
C LEU A 122 -7.24 14.20 -9.21
N LYS A 123 -6.93 15.29 -9.90
CA LYS A 123 -7.86 16.05 -10.74
C LYS A 123 -7.77 15.55 -12.17
N LEU A 124 -8.85 15.00 -12.70
CA LEU A 124 -8.93 14.49 -14.06
C LEU A 124 -9.56 15.58 -14.94
N ASN A 125 -8.88 15.97 -16.01
CA ASN A 125 -9.46 16.91 -16.98
C ASN A 125 -10.60 16.21 -17.76
N SER A 126 -11.59 16.96 -18.22
CA SER A 126 -12.63 16.46 -19.12
C SER A 126 -12.09 15.90 -20.45
N ALA A 127 -10.88 16.30 -20.86
CA ALA A 127 -10.18 15.80 -22.04
C ALA A 127 -9.46 14.46 -21.81
N LEU A 128 -9.49 13.90 -20.60
CA LEU A 128 -8.87 12.62 -20.32
C LEU A 128 -9.54 11.49 -21.12
N GLN A 129 -8.73 10.64 -21.73
CA GLN A 129 -9.22 9.54 -22.55
C GLN A 129 -9.93 8.49 -21.68
N THR A 130 -11.08 8.03 -22.16
CA THR A 130 -11.84 6.92 -21.56
C THR A 130 -11.04 5.62 -21.64
N GLY A 131 -11.25 4.74 -20.66
CA GLY A 131 -10.61 3.43 -20.58
C GLY A 131 -9.62 3.30 -19.42
N LYS A 132 -8.76 2.29 -19.50
CA LYS A 132 -7.83 1.92 -18.43
C LYS A 132 -6.68 2.93 -18.33
N ASN A 133 -6.46 3.41 -17.12
CA ASN A 133 -5.38 4.30 -16.73
C ASN A 133 -4.69 3.76 -15.48
N VAL A 134 -3.50 4.29 -15.17
CA VAL A 134 -2.71 3.88 -14.00
C VAL A 134 -2.10 5.11 -13.37
N VAL A 135 -2.29 5.28 -12.06
CA VAL A 135 -1.48 6.18 -11.25
C VAL A 135 -0.17 5.47 -10.90
N LYS A 136 0.95 6.05 -11.30
CA LYS A 136 2.29 5.57 -10.91
C LYS A 136 2.94 6.56 -9.96
N GLY A 137 3.77 6.05 -9.07
CA GLY A 137 4.54 6.89 -8.18
C GLY A 137 5.61 6.11 -7.44
N SER A 138 6.38 6.82 -6.62
CA SER A 138 7.41 6.25 -5.78
C SER A 138 7.47 6.92 -4.41
N LEU A 139 7.85 6.13 -3.40
CA LEU A 139 8.22 6.62 -2.08
C LEU A 139 9.73 6.48 -1.93
N SER A 140 10.44 7.61 -1.89
CA SER A 140 11.86 7.69 -1.56
C SER A 140 12.02 7.88 -0.05
N PHE A 141 12.88 7.10 0.59
CA PHE A 141 13.12 7.19 2.04
C PHE A 141 14.51 6.70 2.42
N GLN A 142 14.94 7.03 3.64
CA GLN A 142 16.02 6.33 4.33
C GLN A 142 15.41 5.66 5.56
N GLY A 143 15.56 4.34 5.65
CA GLY A 143 15.19 3.61 6.84
C GLY A 143 16.38 3.44 7.78
N CYS A 144 16.09 3.42 9.07
CA CYS A 144 17.05 3.14 10.12
C CYS A 144 16.43 2.18 11.13
N ASN A 145 17.26 1.42 11.82
CA ASN A 145 16.90 0.76 13.07
C ASN A 145 17.49 1.55 14.24
N ASP A 146 17.46 0.99 15.46
CA ASP A 146 17.96 1.68 16.66
C ASP A 146 19.46 1.95 16.69
N VAL A 147 20.23 1.36 15.76
CA VAL A 147 21.70 1.38 15.74
C VAL A 147 22.26 2.04 14.49
N ASN A 148 21.72 1.70 13.32
CA ASN A 148 22.27 2.09 12.02
C ASN A 148 21.18 2.57 11.06
N CYS A 149 21.57 3.45 10.14
CA CYS A 149 20.78 3.82 8.98
C CYS A 149 21.26 3.07 7.74
N PHE A 150 20.31 2.68 6.89
CA PHE A 150 20.57 1.98 5.63
C PHE A 150 20.76 2.98 4.48
N ALA A 151 21.19 2.48 3.33
CA ALA A 151 21.19 3.27 2.10
C ALA A 151 19.75 3.73 1.78
N PRO A 152 19.58 4.92 1.17
CA PRO A 152 18.28 5.35 0.68
C PRO A 152 17.67 4.33 -0.29
N GLN A 153 16.36 4.16 -0.21
CA GLN A 153 15.58 3.25 -1.05
C GLN A 153 14.42 3.99 -1.72
N ASP A 154 14.04 3.51 -2.90
CA ASP A 154 12.87 3.94 -3.64
C ASP A 154 11.93 2.75 -3.85
N VAL A 155 10.68 2.87 -3.39
CA VAL A 155 9.65 1.84 -3.62
C VAL A 155 8.56 2.40 -4.51
N SER A 156 8.45 1.85 -5.72
CA SER A 156 7.42 2.22 -6.68
C SER A 156 6.09 1.52 -6.40
N PHE A 157 4.99 2.17 -6.77
CA PHE A 157 3.64 1.62 -6.69
C PHE A 157 2.83 2.02 -7.92
N GLU A 158 1.81 1.21 -8.21
CA GLU A 158 0.86 1.45 -9.29
C GLU A 158 -0.59 1.26 -8.78
N ILE A 159 -1.49 2.16 -9.19
CA ILE A 159 -2.92 2.10 -8.85
C ILE A 159 -3.72 2.14 -10.16
N PRO A 160 -4.26 1.00 -10.62
CA PRO A 160 -5.08 0.98 -11.83
C PRO A 160 -6.44 1.62 -11.57
N PHE A 161 -6.96 2.34 -12.57
CA PHE A 161 -8.30 2.91 -12.55
C PHE A 161 -8.88 2.98 -13.98
N GLU A 162 -10.18 3.19 -14.09
CA GLU A 162 -10.90 3.21 -15.35
C GLU A 162 -11.71 4.50 -15.47
N VAL A 163 -11.54 5.18 -16.60
CA VAL A 163 -12.28 6.40 -16.94
C VAL A 163 -13.47 5.98 -17.79
N GLY A 164 -14.67 6.08 -17.23
CA GLY A 164 -15.92 5.77 -17.91
C GLY A 164 -16.29 6.84 -18.95
N SER A 165 -17.32 6.54 -19.74
CA SER A 165 -17.92 7.54 -20.62
C SER A 165 -18.58 8.65 -19.78
N ALA A 166 -18.62 9.89 -20.28
CA ALA A 166 -19.26 11.00 -19.58
C ALA A 166 -20.76 10.68 -19.37
N GLY A 167 -21.14 10.31 -18.14
CA GLY A 167 -22.51 9.95 -17.77
C GLY A 167 -22.67 8.69 -16.90
N GLU A 168 -21.63 7.87 -16.74
CA GLU A 168 -21.67 6.65 -15.92
C GLU A 168 -20.89 6.85 -14.62
N ALA A 169 -21.53 7.46 -13.61
CA ALA A 169 -20.95 7.60 -12.28
C ALA A 169 -21.33 6.41 -11.37
N GLY A 170 -20.30 5.75 -10.81
CA GLY A 170 -20.32 5.21 -9.45
C GLY A 170 -20.82 3.77 -9.26
N LYS A 171 -19.90 2.80 -9.37
CA LYS A 171 -20.02 1.56 -8.59
C LYS A 171 -18.98 1.59 -7.46
N GLN A 172 -19.47 1.84 -6.24
CA GLN A 172 -18.68 1.72 -5.01
C GLN A 172 -18.11 0.30 -4.93
N VAL A 173 -16.86 0.17 -4.50
CA VAL A 173 -16.23 -1.13 -4.24
C VAL A 173 -16.95 -1.74 -3.03
N LEU A 174 -17.88 -2.67 -3.30
CA LEU A 174 -18.44 -3.55 -2.30
C LEU A 174 -17.37 -4.60 -1.97
N GLU A 175 -16.96 -4.68 -0.70
CA GLU A 175 -16.16 -5.78 -0.19
C GLU A 175 -16.81 -7.12 -0.58
N THR A 176 -16.04 -8.00 -1.20
CA THR A 176 -16.48 -9.37 -1.48
C THR A 176 -16.53 -10.17 -0.18
N GLN A 177 -17.62 -10.05 0.59
CA GLN A 177 -18.03 -11.12 1.49
C GLN A 177 -18.87 -12.13 0.69
N SER A 178 -18.25 -13.29 0.47
CA SER A 178 -18.89 -14.49 -0.03
C SER A 178 -20.07 -14.87 0.87
N THR A 179 -21.28 -14.72 0.35
CA THR A 179 -22.50 -15.28 0.94
C THR A 179 -22.54 -16.77 0.65
N ILE A 180 -22.39 -17.61 1.69
CA ILE A 180 -22.96 -18.96 1.64
C ILE A 180 -24.46 -18.79 1.87
N ARG A 181 -25.23 -19.03 0.80
CA ARG A 181 -26.65 -19.38 0.89
C ARG A 181 -26.70 -20.88 1.15
N ASP A 182 -27.44 -21.29 2.17
CA ASP A 182 -28.23 -22.52 2.11
C ASP A 182 -29.60 -22.25 2.73
N VAL A 183 -30.61 -22.76 2.04
CA VAL A 183 -32.06 -22.56 2.24
C VAL A 183 -32.68 -23.90 2.64
N ALA A 184 -33.65 -23.80 3.56
CA ALA A 184 -34.72 -24.77 3.91
C ALA A 184 -34.31 -25.99 4.77
N THR A 185 -35.14 -26.54 5.68
CA THR A 185 -36.60 -26.70 5.73
C THR A 185 -37.10 -27.00 7.17
N GLU A 186 -38.28 -26.47 7.48
CA GLU A 186 -39.42 -26.92 8.33
C GLU A 186 -39.30 -27.98 9.46
N THR A 187 -39.96 -27.67 10.59
CA THR A 187 -41.04 -28.39 11.33
C THR A 187 -40.97 -27.92 12.80
N GLY A 188 -41.96 -27.27 13.43
CA GLY A 188 -43.33 -27.66 13.72
C GLY A 188 -43.50 -27.66 15.25
N GLY A 189 -44.56 -27.03 15.81
CA GLY A 189 -44.91 -27.20 17.23
C GLY A 189 -45.53 -26.00 17.96
N ASP A 190 -46.86 -25.97 17.98
CA ASP A 190 -47.78 -25.63 19.07
C ASP A 190 -47.80 -24.25 19.78
N LEU A 191 -48.92 -23.56 19.53
CA LEU A 191 -49.95 -23.12 20.50
C LEU A 191 -49.49 -22.80 21.94
N GLU A 192 -49.60 -21.54 22.34
CA GLU A 192 -50.58 -21.16 23.39
C GLU A 192 -50.87 -19.66 23.39
N THR A 193 -52.16 -19.35 23.34
CA THR A 193 -52.76 -18.04 23.57
C THR A 193 -52.68 -17.67 25.05
N LYS A 194 -52.24 -16.45 25.36
CA LYS A 194 -52.90 -15.69 26.44
C LYS A 194 -52.82 -14.18 26.22
N GLU A 195 -54.01 -13.64 26.04
CA GLU A 195 -54.43 -12.25 26.06
C GLU A 195 -54.21 -11.61 27.44
N ILE A 196 -54.41 -10.28 27.52
CA ILE A 196 -54.58 -9.40 28.71
C ILE A 196 -53.28 -8.65 29.13
N VAL A 197 -53.17 -7.32 29.27
CA VAL A 197 -54.09 -6.18 29.14
C VAL A 197 -53.26 -4.89 28.95
N LYS A 198 -53.85 -3.97 28.18
CA LYS A 198 -53.61 -2.53 28.06
C LYS A 198 -53.37 -1.81 29.39
N GLN A 199 -52.37 -0.93 29.47
CA GLN A 199 -52.57 0.39 30.08
C GLN A 199 -51.46 1.39 29.70
N GLU A 200 -51.91 2.61 29.53
CA GLU A 200 -51.29 3.76 28.88
C GLU A 200 -51.12 4.88 29.91
N SER A 201 -49.97 5.56 29.87
CA SER A 201 -49.65 6.93 30.37
C SER A 201 -49.77 7.23 31.90
N PRO A 202 -49.20 8.32 32.44
CA PRO A 202 -48.59 9.48 31.78
C PRO A 202 -47.28 10.07 32.38
N GLU A 203 -46.79 11.07 31.64
CA GLU A 203 -45.83 12.14 31.96
C GLU A 203 -45.81 12.61 33.42
N THR A 204 -44.64 13.11 33.86
CA THR A 204 -44.55 14.33 34.67
C THR A 204 -43.24 15.08 34.41
N ASP A 205 -43.37 16.36 34.06
CA ASP A 205 -42.37 17.43 34.15
C ASP A 205 -41.80 17.56 35.57
N VAL A 206 -40.48 17.74 35.69
CA VAL A 206 -39.77 18.83 36.43
C VAL A 206 -38.39 19.02 35.81
#